data_AF-A0A2A2RS83-F1
#
_entry.id   AF-A0A2A2RS83-F1
#
_cell.length_a   1.000
_cell.length_b   1.000
_cell.length_c   1.000
_cell.angle_alpha   90.00
_cell.angle_beta   90.00
_cell.angle_gamma   90.00
#
_symmetry.space_group_name_H-M   'P 1'
#
loop_
_entity.id
_entity.type
_entity.pdbx_description
1 polymer ?
#
loop_
_entity_poly.entity_id
_entity_poly.type
_entity_poly.pdbx_seq_one_letter_code
_entity_poly.pdbx_strand_id
1 'polypeptide(L)'
;MLLFTALPTRAQWTTQSITLKPGWNAVYLFVDAGHVTLDASVGADGANPISEIWLWQPVVAPGRFITSPSAPLPANNDWAVWTRAGGAVGRSLGNLLPNAAYLVLNSSAANYTWNIVGKPVVPRYSWTAQGVNFIGFSTPPVNPPVVDTFFSPTPVLQNQAQIFYYPGNEAAGAPPNTRELFTKFSTPVTRGQAFWIRATDYYNNYFGPVEVVAQSSTGVRFGETLGQYSLRLRNLTGATLTVTNTLIASAAAPAGQMADVGLVPLLLRGQLNQTNLTYAYSDFTAPRVITLAPQGQPGSDIELILGLNRQVINTAPGSAGDLYAGIFRITDSLGYSQIDLPVSAVRTSPAGLWVGNANVSHVRSYLKSYQLGADGQPVISTVTTNGAPYVVTNVNTALGRTSRSFPLRLIYHVDTNNAVRLLQRVFSGSDLQTNSILATKESSLNPAALASARRISAAHLPWSAANAGWLATGGFAQGQSITNVVTLDHNDHAANPFLHTYHPDHDNLNATFNALQPVGAESYTIERRLVLTFTAPPVDFTSLTEGSSRMVGAYQEDITFKGRARVVGGSPTNDTRTITTAGDFSIQRVSTVPSLTQ
;
A
#
# COMPACT_ATOMS: atom_id res chain seq x y z
N MET A 1 -23.71 29.22 -0.07
CA MET A 1 -23.96 27.76 0.07
C MET A 1 -22.77 27.03 -0.55
N LEU A 2 -21.72 26.76 0.23
CA LEU A 2 -20.60 25.92 -0.21
C LEU A 2 -21.06 24.46 -0.13
N LEU A 3 -21.21 23.80 -1.29
CA LEU A 3 -21.37 22.35 -1.35
C LEU A 3 -20.01 21.73 -0.93
N PHE A 4 -19.90 21.29 0.33
CA PHE A 4 -18.85 20.36 0.71
C PHE A 4 -19.20 19.00 0.11
N THR A 5 -18.65 18.70 -1.07
CA THR A 5 -18.62 17.33 -1.58
C THR A 5 -17.71 16.52 -0.66
N ALA A 6 -18.28 15.70 0.21
CA ALA A 6 -17.53 14.76 1.02
C ALA A 6 -16.77 13.80 0.08
N LEU A 7 -15.45 13.94 0.01
CA LEU A 7 -14.61 13.01 -0.73
C LEU A 7 -14.79 11.60 -0.13
N PRO A 8 -14.91 10.54 -0.97
CA PRO A 8 -15.06 9.18 -0.47
C PRO A 8 -13.87 8.81 0.40
N THR A 9 -14.13 8.31 1.60
CA THR A 9 -13.06 7.96 2.53
C THR A 9 -12.58 6.53 2.29
N ARG A 10 -11.27 6.32 2.27
CA ARG A 10 -10.64 4.99 2.23
C ARG A 10 -10.65 4.38 3.63
N ALA A 11 -11.40 3.29 3.83
CA ALA A 11 -11.61 2.73 5.15
C ALA A 11 -12.05 1.27 5.15
N GLN A 12 -11.98 0.68 6.35
CA GLN A 12 -12.46 -0.63 6.72
C GLN A 12 -13.78 -0.43 7.43
N TRP A 13 -14.77 -1.26 7.14
CA TRP A 13 -16.12 -1.12 7.66
C TRP A 13 -16.49 -2.30 8.53
N THR A 14 -17.20 -2.01 9.60
CA THR A 14 -17.86 -2.99 10.46
C THR A 14 -19.14 -2.39 11.01
N THR A 15 -20.00 -3.24 11.55
CA THR A 15 -21.23 -2.82 12.23
C THR A 15 -21.11 -3.12 13.71
N GLN A 16 -21.26 -2.09 14.54
CA GLN A 16 -21.47 -2.26 15.96
C GLN A 16 -22.99 -2.28 16.23
N SER A 17 -23.49 -3.42 16.71
CA SER A 17 -24.90 -3.60 17.08
C SER A 17 -25.07 -3.47 18.59
N ILE A 18 -25.99 -2.60 19.02
CA ILE A 18 -26.23 -2.30 20.43
C ILE A 18 -27.72 -2.40 20.72
N THR A 19 -28.11 -3.24 21.67
CA THR A 19 -29.51 -3.35 22.09
C THR A 19 -29.82 -2.29 23.15
N LEU A 20 -30.68 -1.34 22.78
CA LEU A 20 -31.19 -0.29 23.63
C LEU A 20 -32.50 -0.74 24.28
N LYS A 21 -32.58 -0.71 25.60
CA LYS A 21 -33.83 -0.91 26.33
C LYS A 21 -34.70 0.35 26.23
N PRO A 22 -36.03 0.28 26.47
CA PRO A 22 -36.85 1.47 26.67
C PRO A 22 -36.18 2.45 27.65
N GLY A 23 -36.25 3.75 27.41
CA GLY A 23 -35.62 4.75 28.28
C GLY A 23 -34.12 4.97 28.02
N TRP A 24 -33.37 5.31 29.06
CA TRP A 24 -31.99 5.80 28.94
C TRP A 24 -30.98 4.65 28.99
N ASN A 25 -30.05 4.64 28.04
CA ASN A 25 -29.02 3.62 27.91
C ASN A 25 -27.63 4.27 27.86
N ALA A 26 -26.67 3.68 28.57
CA ALA A 26 -25.27 4.05 28.48
C ALA A 26 -24.56 3.23 27.40
N VAL A 27 -24.07 3.90 26.37
CA VAL A 27 -23.51 3.31 25.15
C VAL A 27 -22.04 3.68 25.01
N TYR A 28 -21.21 2.76 24.52
CA TYR A 28 -19.82 3.02 24.18
C TYR A 28 -19.51 2.64 22.74
N LEU A 29 -18.83 3.52 22.00
CA LEU A 29 -18.53 3.28 20.58
C LEU A 29 -17.09 2.86 20.33
N PHE A 30 -16.91 1.75 19.62
CA PHE A 30 -15.62 1.24 19.13
C PHE A 30 -15.44 1.45 17.62
N VAL A 31 -16.41 2.12 16.98
CA VAL A 31 -16.41 2.44 15.56
C VAL A 31 -16.51 3.95 15.35
N ASP A 32 -15.80 4.44 14.34
CA ASP A 32 -15.88 5.80 13.83
C ASP A 32 -16.97 5.86 12.75
N ALA A 33 -18.12 6.42 13.10
CA ALA A 33 -19.23 6.64 12.20
C ALA A 33 -19.25 8.07 11.60
N GLY A 34 -18.13 8.80 11.61
CA GLY A 34 -18.03 10.17 11.10
C GLY A 34 -18.31 10.34 9.59
N HIS A 35 -18.50 9.26 8.85
CA HIS A 35 -18.91 9.28 7.44
C HIS A 35 -20.37 9.72 7.22
N VAL A 36 -21.20 9.70 8.27
CA VAL A 36 -22.62 10.06 8.23
C VAL A 36 -22.98 10.91 9.46
N THR A 37 -23.90 11.86 9.31
CA THR A 37 -24.39 12.67 10.43
C THR A 37 -25.47 11.92 11.22
N LEU A 38 -25.69 12.32 12.47
CA LEU A 38 -26.80 11.80 13.27
C LEU A 38 -28.16 12.12 12.63
N ASP A 39 -28.30 13.25 11.97
CA ASP A 39 -29.53 13.57 11.22
C ASP A 39 -29.77 12.60 10.07
N ALA A 40 -28.74 12.26 9.30
CA ALA A 40 -28.90 11.34 8.18
C ALA A 40 -29.07 9.88 8.62
N SER A 41 -28.40 9.45 9.70
CA SER A 41 -28.38 8.06 10.16
C SER A 41 -29.48 7.70 11.16
N VAL A 42 -29.90 8.66 11.99
CA VAL A 42 -30.89 8.46 13.06
C VAL A 42 -32.12 9.32 12.78
N GLY A 43 -31.95 10.61 12.52
CA GLY A 43 -33.05 11.57 12.36
C GLY A 43 -33.96 11.30 11.15
N ALA A 44 -33.37 10.93 10.01
CA ALA A 44 -34.07 10.66 8.76
C ALA A 44 -34.75 9.28 8.74
N ASP A 45 -34.36 8.38 9.64
CA ASP A 45 -35.02 7.08 9.81
C ASP A 45 -36.21 7.22 10.76
N GLY A 46 -37.42 7.20 10.19
CA GLY A 46 -38.68 7.28 10.94
C GLY A 46 -39.01 6.03 11.76
N ALA A 47 -38.35 4.89 11.49
CA ALA A 47 -38.50 3.66 12.27
C ALA A 47 -37.54 3.61 13.47
N ASN A 48 -36.54 4.50 13.52
CA ASN A 48 -35.59 4.57 14.62
C ASN A 48 -36.20 5.30 15.83
N PRO A 49 -36.38 4.63 16.99
CA PRO A 49 -37.04 5.21 18.16
C PRO A 49 -36.11 6.06 19.02
N ILE A 50 -34.86 6.31 18.60
CA ILE A 50 -33.93 7.15 19.34
C ILE A 50 -34.38 8.61 19.21
N SER A 51 -34.64 9.25 20.34
CA SER A 51 -35.07 10.65 20.42
C SER A 51 -33.94 11.59 20.85
N GLU A 52 -33.00 11.12 21.67
CA GLU A 52 -31.87 11.92 22.16
C GLU A 52 -30.58 11.10 22.26
N ILE A 53 -29.45 11.76 21.96
CA ILE A 53 -28.09 11.22 22.07
C ILE A 53 -27.19 12.28 22.71
N TRP A 54 -26.63 11.97 23.87
CA TRP A 54 -25.77 12.89 24.63
C TRP A 54 -24.38 12.27 24.74
N LEU A 55 -23.37 12.95 24.18
CA LEU A 55 -21.96 12.57 24.24
C LEU A 55 -21.30 13.15 25.50
N TRP A 56 -20.60 12.32 26.26
CA TRP A 56 -19.82 12.77 27.40
C TRP A 56 -18.52 13.44 26.97
N GLN A 57 -18.36 14.72 27.32
CA GLN A 57 -17.18 15.56 27.07
C GLN A 57 -16.84 16.37 28.32
N PRO A 58 -16.15 15.78 29.31
CA PRO A 58 -15.80 16.50 30.53
C PRO A 58 -14.86 17.66 30.21
N VAL A 59 -15.20 18.87 30.66
CA VAL A 59 -14.31 20.03 30.50
C VAL A 59 -13.15 19.92 31.49
N VAL A 60 -11.97 19.51 31.01
CA VAL A 60 -10.76 19.43 31.84
C VAL A 60 -10.17 20.83 32.01
N ALA A 61 -10.52 21.54 33.10
CA ALA A 61 -9.84 22.79 33.47
C ALA A 61 -9.50 22.83 34.97
N PRO A 62 -8.21 22.84 35.36
CA PRO A 62 -7.83 23.24 36.70
C PRO A 62 -7.96 24.76 36.84
N GLY A 63 -8.84 25.24 37.72
CA GLY A 63 -8.82 26.64 38.18
C GLY A 63 -9.97 27.57 37.74
N ARG A 64 -11.24 27.15 37.82
CA ARG A 64 -12.34 28.13 37.86
C ARG A 64 -12.46 28.75 39.25
N PHE A 65 -11.67 29.79 39.52
CA PHE A 65 -11.99 30.75 40.58
C PHE A 65 -13.23 31.54 40.16
N ILE A 66 -14.20 31.63 41.05
CA ILE A 66 -15.36 32.52 40.95
C ILE A 66 -14.84 33.95 41.04
N THR A 67 -14.80 34.69 39.93
CA THR A 67 -14.35 36.10 39.92
C THR A 67 -15.49 37.11 40.05
N SER A 68 -16.76 36.69 40.13
CA SER A 68 -17.84 37.62 40.50
C SER A 68 -19.10 36.91 41.05
N PRO A 69 -19.59 37.26 42.25
CA PRO A 69 -20.84 36.73 42.82
C PRO A 69 -22.14 37.24 42.16
N SER A 70 -22.05 38.15 41.17
CA SER A 70 -23.21 38.89 40.64
C SER A 70 -23.64 38.52 39.20
N ALA A 71 -22.97 37.56 38.56
CA ALA A 71 -23.34 37.08 37.23
C ALA A 71 -23.08 35.57 37.07
N PRO A 72 -24.05 34.69 37.35
CA PRO A 72 -23.93 33.28 37.00
C PRO A 72 -23.95 33.11 35.48
N LEU A 73 -22.90 32.51 34.92
CA LEU A 73 -22.87 32.05 33.53
C LEU A 73 -23.86 30.87 33.36
N PRO A 74 -24.52 30.71 32.19
CA PRO A 74 -25.37 29.55 31.93
C PRO A 74 -24.55 28.24 32.04
N ALA A 75 -24.97 27.43 33.00
CA ALA A 75 -24.77 25.99 33.22
C ALA A 75 -23.57 25.28 32.54
N ASN A 76 -22.75 24.66 33.40
CA ASN A 76 -21.88 23.54 33.09
C ASN A 76 -22.58 22.52 32.18
N ASN A 77 -22.12 22.34 30.95
CA ASN A 77 -22.61 21.27 30.09
C ASN A 77 -21.45 20.40 29.61
N ASP A 78 -21.11 19.39 30.43
CA ASP A 78 -20.17 18.32 30.07
C ASP A 78 -20.75 17.37 28.99
N TRP A 79 -21.92 17.70 28.42
CA TRP A 79 -22.58 16.92 27.38
C TRP A 79 -22.71 17.68 26.06
N ALA A 80 -22.27 17.05 24.98
CA ALA A 80 -22.69 17.46 23.64
C ALA A 80 -23.97 16.71 23.24
N VAL A 81 -25.00 17.42 22.78
CA VAL A 81 -26.36 16.88 22.67
C VAL A 81 -26.87 16.92 21.23
N TRP A 82 -27.49 15.82 20.81
CA TRP A 82 -28.34 15.71 19.64
C TRP A 82 -29.76 15.33 20.07
N THR A 83 -30.78 15.99 19.53
CA THR A 83 -32.20 15.69 19.77
C THR A 83 -32.95 15.62 18.45
N ARG A 84 -33.85 14.65 18.29
CA ARG A 84 -34.63 14.43 17.05
C ARG A 84 -35.48 15.64 16.68
N ALA A 85 -36.13 16.26 17.67
CA ALA A 85 -37.05 17.41 17.47
C ALA A 85 -36.36 18.79 17.52
N GLY A 86 -35.04 18.87 17.77
CA GLY A 86 -34.32 20.14 17.82
C GLY A 86 -34.05 20.72 16.43
N GLY A 87 -34.20 22.03 16.27
CA GLY A 87 -33.62 22.77 15.14
C GLY A 87 -32.09 22.87 15.25
N ALA A 88 -31.43 23.50 14.28
CA ALA A 88 -29.97 23.71 14.32
C ALA A 88 -29.49 24.54 15.52
N VAL A 89 -30.38 25.34 16.12
CA VAL A 89 -30.09 26.12 17.33
C VAL A 89 -30.38 25.24 18.56
N GLY A 90 -29.32 24.75 19.21
CA GLY A 90 -29.41 23.92 20.43
C GLY A 90 -28.81 22.51 20.33
N ARG A 91 -28.40 22.07 19.13
CA ARG A 91 -27.63 20.83 18.93
C ARG A 91 -26.13 21.13 18.97
N SER A 92 -25.39 20.48 19.87
CA SER A 92 -23.92 20.56 19.95
C SER A 92 -23.23 19.29 19.45
N LEU A 93 -23.98 18.23 19.14
CA LEU A 93 -23.48 16.97 18.58
C LEU A 93 -24.04 16.74 17.17
N GLY A 94 -23.17 16.68 16.16
CA GLY A 94 -23.55 16.41 14.76
C GLY A 94 -23.21 15.00 14.25
N ASN A 95 -22.17 14.38 14.80
CA ASN A 95 -21.66 13.07 14.40
C ASN A 95 -21.27 12.25 15.62
N LEU A 96 -21.26 10.93 15.48
CA LEU A 96 -20.73 10.03 16.49
C LEU A 96 -19.20 9.98 16.41
N LEU A 97 -18.56 10.24 17.54
CA LEU A 97 -17.14 10.04 17.77
C LEU A 97 -16.86 8.61 18.27
N PRO A 98 -15.76 7.98 17.80
CA PRO A 98 -15.28 6.70 18.31
C PRO A 98 -14.61 6.84 19.68
N ASN A 99 -14.39 5.72 20.38
CA ASN A 99 -13.78 5.68 21.72
C ASN A 99 -14.45 6.69 22.67
N ALA A 100 -15.77 6.74 22.65
CA ALA A 100 -16.54 7.69 23.42
C ALA A 100 -17.81 7.05 24.00
N ALA A 101 -18.23 7.59 25.15
CA ALA A 101 -19.40 7.16 25.88
C ALA A 101 -20.57 8.13 25.67
N TYR A 102 -21.77 7.57 25.55
CA TYR A 102 -23.00 8.30 25.25
C TYR A 102 -24.13 7.87 26.18
N LEU A 103 -25.07 8.78 26.43
CA LEU A 103 -26.42 8.44 26.85
C LEU A 103 -27.35 8.48 25.64
N VAL A 104 -28.17 7.46 25.48
CA VAL A 104 -29.07 7.31 24.35
C VAL A 104 -30.48 7.01 24.87
N LEU A 105 -31.44 7.85 24.50
CA LEU A 105 -32.84 7.69 24.86
C LEU A 105 -33.59 6.94 23.76
N ASN A 106 -34.00 5.71 24.06
CA ASN A 106 -34.97 4.96 23.26
C ASN A 106 -36.38 5.30 23.75
N SER A 107 -37.15 6.07 22.97
CA SER A 107 -38.51 6.45 23.33
C SER A 107 -39.57 5.37 23.03
N SER A 108 -39.17 4.22 22.48
CA SER A 108 -40.07 3.07 22.30
C SER A 108 -40.28 2.30 23.60
N ALA A 109 -41.45 1.68 23.75
CA ALA A 109 -41.75 0.74 24.83
C ALA A 109 -41.09 -0.64 24.64
N ALA A 110 -40.43 -0.89 23.51
CA ALA A 110 -39.72 -2.13 23.21
C ALA A 110 -38.21 -1.92 23.10
N ASN A 111 -37.45 -3.01 23.29
CA ASN A 111 -36.03 -3.03 22.98
C ASN A 111 -35.80 -2.70 21.49
N TYR A 112 -34.75 -1.96 21.19
CA TYR A 112 -34.36 -1.59 19.84
C TYR A 112 -32.89 -1.90 19.60
N THR A 113 -32.55 -2.61 18.52
CA THR A 113 -31.16 -2.86 18.14
C THR A 113 -30.68 -1.74 17.22
N TRP A 114 -29.81 -0.90 17.75
CA TRP A 114 -29.16 0.14 16.99
C TRP A 114 -27.91 -0.40 16.30
N ASN A 115 -27.91 -0.37 14.96
CA ASN A 115 -26.80 -0.80 14.13
C ASN A 115 -26.01 0.42 13.65
N ILE A 116 -24.75 0.50 14.08
CA ILE A 116 -23.87 1.63 13.77
C ILE A 116 -22.77 1.12 12.84
N VAL A 117 -22.85 1.51 11.57
CA VAL A 117 -21.79 1.22 10.60
C VAL A 117 -20.67 2.23 10.79
N GLY A 118 -19.43 1.76 10.87
CA GLY A 118 -18.29 2.65 11.03
C GLY A 118 -16.96 1.94 10.90
N LYS A 119 -15.89 2.71 11.04
CA LYS A 119 -14.52 2.20 10.95
C LYS A 119 -14.08 1.73 12.32
N PRO A 120 -13.58 0.51 12.50
CA PRO A 120 -13.03 0.13 13.80
C PRO A 120 -11.88 1.07 14.16
N VAL A 121 -11.70 1.37 15.44
CA VAL A 121 -10.62 2.22 15.92
C VAL A 121 -9.76 1.50 16.92
N VAL A 122 -8.48 1.90 16.98
CA VAL A 122 -7.59 1.42 18.04
C VAL A 122 -8.15 1.91 19.38
N PRO A 123 -8.38 1.02 20.36
CA PRO A 123 -8.88 1.41 21.67
C PRO A 123 -7.95 2.46 22.31
N ARG A 124 -8.51 3.60 22.75
CA ARG A 124 -7.77 4.67 23.43
C ARG A 124 -8.61 5.22 24.57
N TYR A 125 -8.06 5.19 25.78
CA TYR A 125 -8.77 5.61 26.98
C TYR A 125 -7.85 6.34 27.93
N SER A 126 -8.38 7.39 28.54
CA SER A 126 -7.70 8.13 29.58
C SER A 126 -8.58 8.07 30.82
N TRP A 127 -8.09 7.40 31.85
CA TRP A 127 -8.70 7.46 33.16
C TRP A 127 -8.32 8.78 33.83
N THR A 128 -9.31 9.44 34.43
CA THR A 128 -9.08 10.65 35.21
C THR A 128 -8.94 10.30 36.69
N ALA A 129 -7.92 10.88 37.34
CA ALA A 129 -7.74 10.76 38.79
C ALA A 129 -8.76 11.61 39.58
N GLN A 130 -9.49 12.50 38.91
CA GLN A 130 -10.46 13.44 39.51
C GLN A 130 -11.86 12.83 39.76
N GLY A 131 -12.07 11.55 39.42
CA GLY A 131 -13.05 10.75 40.16
C GLY A 131 -14.40 10.44 39.53
N VAL A 132 -14.60 10.55 38.21
CA VAL A 132 -15.68 9.81 37.52
C VAL A 132 -15.30 9.51 36.06
N ASN A 133 -15.28 8.24 35.66
CA ASN A 133 -14.94 7.82 34.30
C ASN A 133 -16.16 7.20 33.63
N PHE A 134 -16.64 7.77 32.53
CA PHE A 134 -17.69 7.16 31.72
C PHE A 134 -17.07 6.38 30.57
N ILE A 135 -17.03 5.06 30.70
CA ILE A 135 -16.21 4.21 29.85
C ILE A 135 -16.87 2.85 29.61
N GLY A 136 -16.67 2.28 28.43
CA GLY A 136 -17.05 0.92 28.08
C GLY A 136 -15.83 0.14 27.62
N PHE A 137 -15.90 -1.19 27.63
CA PHE A 137 -14.74 -2.06 27.43
C PHE A 137 -14.80 -2.86 26.14
N SER A 138 -13.64 -3.09 25.51
CA SER A 138 -13.53 -3.86 24.27
C SER A 138 -13.68 -5.37 24.50
N THR A 139 -14.70 -5.80 25.22
CA THR A 139 -15.00 -7.22 25.48
C THR A 139 -15.52 -7.94 24.23
N PRO A 140 -15.50 -9.28 24.20
CA PRO A 140 -16.16 -10.04 23.14
C PRO A 140 -17.68 -9.78 23.12
N PRO A 141 -18.30 -9.71 21.94
CA PRO A 141 -19.75 -9.53 21.80
C PRO A 141 -20.54 -10.77 22.25
N VAL A 142 -19.93 -11.95 22.25
CA VAL A 142 -20.52 -13.22 22.67
C VAL A 142 -19.82 -13.67 23.95
N ASN A 143 -20.59 -13.97 24.99
CA ASN A 143 -20.10 -14.41 26.31
C ASN A 143 -19.03 -13.49 26.92
N PRO A 144 -19.27 -12.17 27.06
CA PRO A 144 -18.33 -11.30 27.76
C PRO A 144 -18.18 -11.72 29.24
N PRO A 145 -17.02 -11.46 29.86
CA PRO A 145 -16.82 -11.76 31.28
C PRO A 145 -17.76 -10.91 32.14
N VAL A 146 -18.05 -11.40 33.35
CA VAL A 146 -18.74 -10.60 34.37
C VAL A 146 -17.81 -9.56 34.98
N VAL A 147 -18.38 -8.48 35.53
CA VAL A 147 -17.65 -7.33 36.09
C VAL A 147 -16.59 -7.75 37.10
N ASP A 148 -16.93 -8.64 38.03
CA ASP A 148 -15.99 -9.13 39.05
C ASP A 148 -14.77 -9.81 38.41
N THR A 149 -15.01 -10.76 37.51
CA THR A 149 -13.97 -11.51 36.79
C THR A 149 -13.12 -10.62 35.90
N PHE A 150 -13.74 -9.68 35.18
CA PHE A 150 -13.05 -8.73 34.30
C PHE A 150 -12.05 -7.86 35.06
N PHE A 151 -12.39 -7.38 36.26
CA PHE A 151 -11.50 -6.55 37.07
C PHE A 151 -10.53 -7.33 37.96
N SER A 152 -10.57 -8.66 37.97
CA SER A 152 -9.70 -9.51 38.81
C SER A 152 -8.19 -9.26 38.64
N PRO A 153 -7.64 -8.86 37.46
CA PRO A 153 -6.22 -8.48 37.36
C PRO A 153 -5.88 -7.18 38.11
N THR A 154 -6.90 -6.42 38.52
CA THR A 154 -6.77 -5.17 39.28
C THR A 154 -7.55 -5.26 40.60
N PRO A 155 -6.99 -5.87 41.65
CA PRO A 155 -7.70 -6.07 42.92
C PRO A 155 -8.26 -4.80 43.54
N VAL A 156 -7.61 -3.64 43.31
CA VAL A 156 -8.10 -2.33 43.75
C VAL A 156 -9.42 -1.98 43.07
N LEU A 157 -9.52 -2.06 41.74
CA LEU A 157 -10.78 -1.80 41.05
C LEU A 157 -11.84 -2.85 41.37
N GLN A 158 -11.47 -4.12 41.44
CA GLN A 158 -12.40 -5.20 41.75
C GLN A 158 -13.15 -4.92 43.07
N ASN A 159 -12.38 -4.59 44.12
CA ASN A 159 -12.90 -4.44 45.48
C ASN A 159 -13.42 -3.04 45.79
N GLN A 160 -12.76 -1.99 45.30
CA GLN A 160 -13.02 -0.61 45.74
C GLN A 160 -13.75 0.24 44.69
N ALA A 161 -13.82 -0.17 43.42
CA ALA A 161 -14.51 0.65 42.42
C ALA A 161 -16.02 0.66 42.67
N GLN A 162 -16.59 1.86 42.68
CA GLN A 162 -18.03 2.05 42.58
C GLN A 162 -18.39 2.18 41.11
N ILE A 163 -19.29 1.31 40.68
CA ILE A 163 -19.69 1.17 39.30
C ILE A 163 -21.17 1.52 39.22
N PHE A 164 -21.54 2.46 38.37
CA PHE A 164 -22.94 2.80 38.11
C PHE A 164 -23.28 2.50 36.66
N TYR A 165 -24.51 2.06 36.45
CA TYR A 165 -25.04 1.72 35.14
C TYR A 165 -26.44 2.31 34.96
N TYR A 166 -26.91 2.30 33.71
CA TYR A 166 -28.26 2.69 33.36
C TYR A 166 -29.08 1.41 33.14
N PRO A 167 -30.08 1.13 33.99
CA PRO A 167 -30.84 -0.10 33.91
C PRO A 167 -31.76 -0.16 32.69
N GLY A 168 -32.18 0.99 32.15
CA GLY A 168 -33.25 1.11 31.20
C GLY A 168 -34.62 0.81 31.83
N ASN A 169 -35.62 0.74 30.99
CA ASN A 169 -37.04 0.56 31.29
C ASN A 169 -37.65 1.68 32.14
N GLU A 170 -37.10 2.89 32.08
CA GLU A 170 -37.73 4.05 32.70
C GLU A 170 -39.06 4.40 32.00
N ALA A 171 -39.97 5.04 32.73
CA ALA A 171 -41.22 5.54 32.16
C ALA A 171 -40.94 6.60 31.07
N ALA A 172 -41.84 6.71 30.09
CA ALA A 172 -41.70 7.71 29.02
C ALA A 172 -41.54 9.12 29.60
N GLY A 173 -40.52 9.84 29.16
CA GLY A 173 -40.19 11.19 29.63
C GLY A 173 -39.46 11.26 30.97
N ALA A 174 -39.11 10.14 31.59
CA ALA A 174 -38.29 10.14 32.81
C ALA A 174 -36.86 10.64 32.53
N PRO A 175 -36.23 11.37 33.48
CA PRO A 175 -34.84 11.78 33.37
C PRO A 175 -33.89 10.57 33.41
N PRO A 176 -32.62 10.71 32.94
CA PRO A 176 -31.62 9.65 33.06
C PRO A 176 -31.46 9.19 34.52
N ASN A 177 -31.56 7.88 34.76
CA ASN A 177 -31.49 7.30 36.10
C ASN A 177 -30.31 6.33 36.24
N THR A 178 -29.26 6.75 36.95
CA THR A 178 -28.12 5.89 37.27
C THR A 178 -28.39 5.05 38.52
N ARG A 179 -28.00 3.77 38.49
CA ARG A 179 -28.00 2.89 39.68
C ARG A 179 -26.62 2.32 39.96
N GLU A 180 -26.27 2.21 41.23
CA GLU A 180 -25.04 1.51 41.63
C GLU A 180 -25.17 0.01 41.37
N LEU A 181 -24.10 -0.58 40.86
CA LEU A 181 -24.00 -1.98 40.51
C LEU A 181 -23.39 -2.78 41.66
N PHE A 182 -24.24 -3.43 42.45
CA PHE A 182 -23.81 -4.31 43.54
C PHE A 182 -23.58 -5.76 43.08
N THR A 183 -24.26 -6.22 42.02
CA THR A 183 -24.21 -7.61 41.51
C THR A 183 -23.05 -7.85 40.53
N LYS A 184 -21.82 -7.51 40.94
CA LYS A 184 -20.62 -7.58 40.08
C LYS A 184 -20.31 -9.00 39.56
N PHE A 185 -20.67 -10.03 40.33
CA PHE A 185 -20.41 -11.45 40.01
C PHE A 185 -21.34 -12.06 38.96
N SER A 186 -22.46 -11.42 38.62
CA SER A 186 -23.43 -11.92 37.66
C SER A 186 -23.73 -10.95 36.52
N THR A 187 -23.15 -9.74 36.56
CA THR A 187 -23.39 -8.70 35.55
C THR A 187 -22.30 -8.75 34.49
N PRO A 188 -22.63 -9.04 33.22
CA PRO A 188 -21.65 -9.05 32.14
C PRO A 188 -21.11 -7.64 31.83
N VAL A 189 -19.84 -7.56 31.45
CA VAL A 189 -19.25 -6.35 30.85
C VAL A 189 -19.56 -6.35 29.37
N THR A 190 -20.80 -6.02 29.01
CA THR A 190 -21.29 -6.11 27.64
C THR A 190 -20.59 -5.13 26.70
N ARG A 191 -20.07 -5.62 25.57
CA ARG A 191 -19.48 -4.79 24.54
C ARG A 191 -20.50 -3.76 24.04
N GLY A 192 -20.10 -2.50 24.03
CA GLY A 192 -20.95 -1.39 23.58
C GLY A 192 -21.79 -0.76 24.69
N GLN A 193 -21.72 -1.27 25.92
CA GLN A 193 -22.26 -0.63 27.11
C GLN A 193 -21.19 0.23 27.79
N ALA A 194 -21.57 1.40 28.28
CA ALA A 194 -20.72 2.24 29.12
C ALA A 194 -21.13 2.17 30.59
N PHE A 195 -20.17 2.39 31.49
CA PHE A 195 -20.33 2.42 32.93
C PHE A 195 -19.68 3.67 33.48
N TRP A 196 -20.28 4.22 34.54
CA TRP A 196 -19.59 5.18 35.38
C TRP A 196 -18.74 4.42 36.40
N ILE A 197 -17.44 4.66 36.37
CA ILE A 197 -16.50 4.00 37.27
C ILE A 197 -15.73 5.06 38.02
N ARG A 198 -15.77 4.96 39.35
CA ARG A 198 -14.95 5.77 40.25
C ARG A 198 -14.19 4.89 41.24
N ALA A 199 -12.93 5.24 41.45
CA ALA A 199 -12.09 4.72 42.52
C ALA A 199 -11.38 5.94 43.13
N THR A 200 -11.59 6.17 44.42
CA THR A 200 -11.02 7.33 45.12
C THR A 200 -9.50 7.18 45.24
N ASP A 201 -8.75 8.24 44.94
CA ASP A 201 -7.28 8.33 45.08
C ASP A 201 -6.48 7.22 44.38
N TYR A 202 -7.04 6.60 43.34
CA TYR A 202 -6.39 5.55 42.57
C TYR A 202 -6.42 5.83 41.08
N TYR A 203 -5.23 6.05 40.50
CA TYR A 203 -5.07 6.05 39.05
C TYR A 203 -5.00 4.61 38.55
N ASN A 204 -5.80 4.30 37.54
CA ASN A 204 -5.79 3.01 36.84
C ASN A 204 -5.71 3.26 35.33
N ASN A 205 -5.16 2.31 34.58
CA ASN A 205 -5.22 2.29 33.12
C ASN A 205 -5.68 0.94 32.56
N TYR A 206 -6.12 0.01 33.42
CA TYR A 206 -6.62 -1.28 33.02
C TYR A 206 -7.89 -1.15 32.17
N PHE A 207 -7.83 -1.78 31.00
CA PHE A 207 -8.91 -1.78 30.01
C PHE A 207 -9.18 -3.19 29.44
N GLY A 208 -8.46 -4.19 29.93
CA GLY A 208 -8.47 -5.57 29.49
C GLY A 208 -7.11 -6.22 29.78
N PRO A 209 -6.98 -7.55 29.70
CA PRO A 209 -5.74 -8.27 29.96
C PRO A 209 -4.64 -8.01 28.92
N VAL A 210 -4.98 -7.53 27.72
CA VAL A 210 -4.02 -7.17 26.66
C VAL A 210 -4.17 -5.70 26.27
N GLU A 211 -3.04 -4.98 26.22
CA GLU A 211 -2.95 -3.64 25.65
C GLU A 211 -2.31 -3.68 24.26
N VAL A 212 -2.85 -2.90 23.33
CA VAL A 212 -2.34 -2.72 21.97
C VAL A 212 -1.84 -1.29 21.82
N VAL A 213 -0.54 -1.13 21.54
CA VAL A 213 0.06 0.17 21.25
C VAL A 213 0.40 0.24 19.77
N ALA A 214 -0.42 0.96 19.02
CA ALA A 214 -0.23 1.18 17.58
C ALA A 214 0.54 2.49 17.32
N GLN A 215 1.35 2.53 16.26
CA GLN A 215 2.04 3.75 15.81
C GLN A 215 1.07 4.91 15.46
N SER A 216 -0.16 4.59 15.05
CA SER A 216 -1.21 5.54 14.71
C SER A 216 -2.54 5.23 15.42
N SER A 217 -3.27 6.29 15.80
CA SER A 217 -4.66 6.22 16.31
C SER A 217 -5.61 5.61 15.31
N THR A 218 -5.36 5.85 14.03
CA THR A 218 -6.28 5.55 12.94
C THR A 218 -6.06 4.13 12.38
N GLY A 219 -5.29 3.31 13.10
CA GLY A 219 -4.89 1.94 12.75
C GLY A 219 -3.77 1.83 11.71
N VAL A 220 -3.70 0.66 11.08
CA VAL A 220 -2.61 0.25 10.19
C VAL A 220 -2.90 0.73 8.76
N ARG A 221 -2.11 1.68 8.26
CA ARG A 221 -2.27 2.23 6.90
C ARG A 221 -0.97 2.11 6.13
N PHE A 222 -0.91 1.12 5.23
CA PHE A 222 0.23 0.95 4.34
C PHE A 222 0.23 1.98 3.20
N GLY A 223 -0.96 2.47 2.81
CA GLY A 223 -1.11 3.38 1.69
C GLY A 223 -0.40 2.84 0.43
N GLU A 224 0.21 3.75 -0.32
CA GLU A 224 0.93 3.41 -1.55
C GLU A 224 2.40 3.06 -1.33
N THR A 225 3.03 3.38 -0.19
CA THR A 225 4.50 3.21 -0.10
C THR A 225 4.97 2.42 1.11
N LEU A 226 4.24 2.45 2.22
CA LEU A 226 4.67 1.76 3.42
C LEU A 226 4.59 0.25 3.22
N GLY A 227 5.68 -0.43 3.55
CA GLY A 227 5.82 -1.88 3.43
C GLY A 227 5.59 -2.63 4.73
N GLN A 228 5.97 -2.01 5.85
CA GLN A 228 5.96 -2.61 7.17
C GLN A 228 5.35 -1.65 8.20
N TYR A 229 4.70 -2.19 9.21
CA TYR A 229 4.09 -1.44 10.30
C TYR A 229 4.32 -2.19 11.61
N SER A 230 4.74 -1.48 12.65
CA SER A 230 4.98 -2.07 13.97
C SER A 230 3.87 -1.69 14.95
N LEU A 231 3.48 -2.63 15.79
CA LEU A 231 2.60 -2.43 16.94
C LEU A 231 3.13 -3.24 18.12
N ARG A 232 2.84 -2.80 19.34
CA ARG A 232 3.21 -3.54 20.55
C ARG A 232 2.01 -4.21 21.17
N LEU A 233 2.22 -5.42 21.67
CA LEU A 233 1.29 -6.12 22.55
C LEU A 233 1.87 -6.22 23.93
N ARG A 234 1.05 -5.91 24.93
CA ARG A 234 1.43 -5.96 26.34
C ARG A 234 0.44 -6.79 27.12
N ASN A 235 0.96 -7.72 27.91
CA ASN A 235 0.20 -8.45 28.91
C ASN A 235 0.08 -7.61 30.18
N LEU A 236 -1.15 -7.34 30.59
CA LEU A 236 -1.49 -6.60 31.80
C LEU A 236 -1.90 -7.53 32.96
N THR A 237 -1.63 -8.83 32.86
CA THR A 237 -1.98 -9.83 33.88
C THR A 237 -0.74 -10.44 34.52
N GLY A 238 -0.88 -10.89 35.77
CA GLY A 238 0.18 -11.60 36.50
C GLY A 238 0.43 -13.04 36.03
N ALA A 239 -0.24 -13.51 34.99
CA ALA A 239 -0.11 -14.85 34.43
C ALA A 239 0.26 -14.79 32.95
N THR A 240 0.71 -15.91 32.38
CA THR A 240 0.94 -16.03 30.93
C THR A 240 -0.38 -15.79 30.18
N LEU A 241 -0.33 -14.97 29.13
CA LEU A 241 -1.49 -14.64 28.30
C LEU A 241 -1.25 -15.06 26.87
N THR A 242 -2.15 -15.85 26.31
CA THR A 242 -2.10 -16.20 24.89
C THR A 242 -3.03 -15.28 24.11
N VAL A 243 -2.49 -14.65 23.06
CA VAL A 243 -3.19 -13.72 22.19
C VAL A 243 -3.34 -14.34 20.81
N THR A 244 -4.56 -14.36 20.30
CA THR A 244 -4.89 -14.84 18.96
C THR A 244 -5.14 -13.65 18.04
N ASN A 245 -4.37 -13.58 16.95
CA ASN A 245 -4.42 -12.51 15.96
C ASN A 245 -5.03 -13.06 14.68
N THR A 246 -6.04 -12.39 14.15
CA THR A 246 -6.77 -12.81 12.94
C THR A 246 -6.95 -11.64 12.00
N LEU A 247 -7.00 -11.91 10.71
CA LEU A 247 -7.37 -10.93 9.71
C LEU A 247 -8.74 -11.30 9.16
N ILE A 248 -9.71 -10.41 9.30
CA ILE A 248 -11.07 -10.60 8.79
C ILE A 248 -11.38 -9.58 7.70
N ALA A 249 -12.30 -9.93 6.80
CA ALA A 249 -12.75 -9.05 5.74
C ALA A 249 -13.44 -7.79 6.28
N SER A 250 -13.27 -6.69 5.55
CA SER A 250 -14.10 -5.50 5.73
C SER A 250 -15.55 -5.84 5.37
N ALA A 251 -16.51 -5.26 6.09
CA ALA A 251 -17.89 -5.23 5.62
C ALA A 251 -18.01 -4.33 4.37
N ALA A 252 -19.15 -4.43 3.68
CA ALA A 252 -19.46 -3.59 2.53
C ALA A 252 -19.40 -2.10 2.90
N ALA A 253 -18.78 -1.30 2.03
CA ALA A 253 -18.69 0.13 2.22
C ALA A 253 -20.08 0.79 2.15
N PRO A 254 -20.41 1.75 3.06
CA PRO A 254 -21.60 2.56 2.95
C PRO A 254 -21.66 3.33 1.62
N ALA A 255 -22.86 3.71 1.19
CA ALA A 255 -23.06 4.50 -0.02
C ALA A 255 -22.21 5.79 0.01
N GLY A 256 -21.56 6.10 -1.11
CA GLY A 256 -20.67 7.25 -1.25
C GLY A 256 -19.27 7.06 -0.64
N GLN A 257 -18.97 5.90 -0.06
CA GLN A 257 -17.62 5.54 0.41
C GLN A 257 -16.89 4.65 -0.59
N MET A 258 -15.56 4.65 -0.54
CA MET A 258 -14.75 3.80 -1.41
C MET A 258 -14.85 2.35 -0.96
N ALA A 259 -15.30 1.47 -1.86
CA ALA A 259 -15.28 0.03 -1.65
C ALA A 259 -13.85 -0.52 -1.77
N ASP A 260 -13.54 -1.53 -0.97
CA ASP A 260 -12.32 -2.32 -1.16
C ASP A 260 -12.52 -3.38 -2.26
N VAL A 261 -11.43 -3.76 -2.90
CA VAL A 261 -11.40 -4.78 -3.95
C VAL A 261 -10.99 -6.16 -3.42
N GLY A 262 -10.68 -6.26 -2.13
CA GLY A 262 -10.27 -7.50 -1.50
C GLY A 262 -9.53 -7.33 -0.18
N LEU A 263 -9.30 -8.47 0.47
CA LEU A 263 -8.58 -8.54 1.73
C LEU A 263 -7.12 -8.11 1.55
N VAL A 264 -6.64 -7.28 2.46
CA VAL A 264 -5.22 -6.89 2.51
C VAL A 264 -4.32 -8.10 2.73
N PRO A 265 -3.33 -8.40 1.86
CA PRO A 265 -2.45 -9.55 2.02
C PRO A 265 -1.37 -9.26 3.07
N LEU A 266 -1.77 -9.38 4.33
CA LEU A 266 -0.94 -9.09 5.49
C LEU A 266 -0.03 -10.28 5.82
N LEU A 267 1.20 -9.97 6.21
CA LEU A 267 2.21 -10.90 6.71
C LEU A 267 2.59 -10.52 8.14
N LEU A 268 2.91 -11.52 8.96
CA LEU A 268 3.55 -11.36 10.26
C LEU A 268 5.01 -11.79 10.14
N ARG A 269 5.93 -10.92 10.56
CA ARG A 269 7.36 -11.24 10.62
C ARG A 269 7.62 -12.36 11.62
N GLY A 270 8.30 -13.41 11.17
CA GLY A 270 8.75 -14.54 11.97
C GLY A 270 10.17 -14.37 12.50
N GLN A 271 10.80 -15.48 12.86
CA GLN A 271 12.16 -15.51 13.40
C GLN A 271 13.21 -15.12 12.35
N LEU A 272 14.31 -14.54 12.82
CA LEU A 272 15.50 -14.28 12.02
C LEU A 272 16.21 -15.60 11.71
N ASN A 273 16.44 -15.88 10.43
CA ASN A 273 17.34 -16.93 10.00
C ASN A 273 18.79 -16.46 10.17
N GLN A 274 19.53 -17.11 11.06
CA GLN A 274 20.90 -16.71 11.43
C GLN A 274 21.94 -16.99 10.33
N THR A 275 21.62 -17.81 9.33
CA THR A 275 22.56 -18.16 8.25
C THR A 275 22.58 -17.09 7.15
N ASN A 276 21.41 -16.57 6.77
CA ASN A 276 21.29 -15.60 5.67
C ASN A 276 20.78 -14.22 6.10
N LEU A 277 20.54 -14.01 7.40
CA LEU A 277 20.07 -12.77 8.00
C LEU A 277 18.72 -12.26 7.45
N THR A 278 17.88 -13.17 6.93
CA THR A 278 16.50 -12.87 6.49
C THR A 278 15.47 -13.27 7.53
N TYR A 279 14.29 -12.66 7.50
CA TYR A 279 13.19 -13.01 8.39
C TYR A 279 12.21 -13.97 7.70
N ALA A 280 11.85 -15.04 8.41
CA ALA A 280 10.69 -15.85 8.04
C ALA A 280 9.39 -15.03 8.13
N TYR A 281 8.30 -15.55 7.59
CA TYR A 281 6.99 -14.91 7.72
C TYR A 281 5.86 -15.94 7.80
N SER A 282 4.70 -15.46 8.22
CA SER A 282 3.44 -16.18 8.11
C SER A 282 2.35 -15.22 7.61
N ASP A 283 1.41 -15.68 6.80
CA ASP A 283 0.24 -14.86 6.39
C ASP A 283 -0.87 -14.92 7.45
N PHE A 284 -2.09 -14.43 7.16
CA PHE A 284 -3.25 -14.57 8.07
C PHE A 284 -4.38 -15.42 7.50
N THR A 285 -4.06 -16.41 6.66
CA THR A 285 -5.04 -17.41 6.19
C THR A 285 -5.58 -18.28 7.33
N ALA A 286 -4.81 -18.39 8.42
CA ALA A 286 -5.21 -18.97 9.69
C ALA A 286 -4.81 -18.03 10.85
N PRO A 287 -5.44 -18.15 12.03
CA PRO A 287 -5.07 -17.35 13.19
C PRO A 287 -3.59 -17.48 13.56
N ARG A 288 -3.01 -16.39 14.07
CA ARG A 288 -1.62 -16.32 14.57
C ARG A 288 -1.62 -16.14 16.08
N VAL A 289 -1.10 -17.14 16.77
CA VAL A 289 -1.10 -17.23 18.23
C VAL A 289 0.25 -16.76 18.76
N ILE A 290 0.22 -15.88 19.76
CA ILE A 290 1.41 -15.37 20.44
C ILE A 290 1.22 -15.48 21.94
N THR A 291 2.22 -16.02 22.62
CA THR A 291 2.22 -16.15 24.08
C THR A 291 3.05 -15.02 24.69
N LEU A 292 2.41 -14.24 25.56
CA LEU A 292 3.03 -13.16 26.32
C LEU A 292 3.33 -13.67 27.74
N ALA A 293 4.54 -13.36 28.22
CA ALA A 293 4.92 -13.67 29.60
C ALA A 293 4.08 -12.84 30.60
N PRO A 294 4.03 -13.23 31.89
CA PRO A 294 3.41 -12.43 32.95
C PRO A 294 3.90 -10.99 32.98
N GLN A 295 3.01 -10.05 33.30
CA GLN A 295 3.33 -8.62 33.40
C GLN A 295 4.61 -8.38 34.23
N GLY A 296 5.51 -7.56 33.69
CA GLY A 296 6.79 -7.23 34.33
C GLY A 296 7.92 -8.22 34.04
N GLN A 297 7.66 -9.32 33.35
CA GLN A 297 8.68 -10.27 32.90
C GLN A 297 9.13 -10.00 31.45
N PRO A 298 10.36 -10.38 31.06
CA PRO A 298 10.77 -10.37 29.65
C PRO A 298 9.79 -11.15 28.76
N GLY A 299 9.34 -10.54 27.66
CA GLY A 299 8.33 -11.11 26.78
C GLY A 299 6.87 -10.81 27.17
N SER A 300 6.63 -10.03 28.23
CA SER A 300 5.29 -9.49 28.54
C SER A 300 4.91 -8.30 27.66
N ASP A 301 5.91 -7.63 27.08
CA ASP A 301 5.77 -6.60 26.05
C ASP A 301 6.59 -7.04 24.83
N ILE A 302 5.93 -7.20 23.69
CA ILE A 302 6.56 -7.60 22.43
C ILE A 302 6.21 -6.63 21.31
N GLU A 303 7.11 -6.53 20.34
CA GLU A 303 6.84 -5.86 19.06
C GLU A 303 6.36 -6.89 18.03
N LEU A 304 5.20 -6.63 17.43
CA LEU A 304 4.79 -7.29 16.19
C LEU A 304 5.13 -6.40 15.01
N ILE A 305 5.77 -6.98 14.01
CA ILE A 305 5.97 -6.33 12.73
C ILE A 305 5.06 -6.97 11.70
N LEU A 306 4.08 -6.18 11.28
CA LEU A 306 3.18 -6.50 10.18
C LEU A 306 3.81 -6.03 8.88
N GLY A 307 3.69 -6.85 7.84
CA GLY A 307 4.18 -6.56 6.50
C GLY A 307 3.05 -6.63 5.48
N LEU A 308 3.09 -5.79 4.47
CA LEU A 308 2.20 -5.91 3.33
C LEU A 308 2.88 -6.71 2.22
N ASN A 309 2.28 -7.82 1.78
CA ASN A 309 2.75 -8.52 0.59
C ASN A 309 2.39 -7.71 -0.67
N ARG A 310 3.31 -6.82 -1.06
CA ARG A 310 3.15 -5.89 -2.19
C ARG A 310 3.07 -6.63 -3.51
N GLN A 311 3.78 -7.74 -3.63
CA GLN A 311 3.79 -8.54 -4.84
C GLN A 311 2.38 -9.02 -5.18
N VAL A 312 1.65 -9.55 -4.18
CA VAL A 312 0.27 -10.04 -4.37
C VAL A 312 -0.69 -8.93 -4.82
N ILE A 313 -0.63 -7.74 -4.21
CA ILE A 313 -1.47 -6.60 -4.64
C ILE A 313 -1.14 -6.17 -6.07
N ASN A 314 0.15 -6.16 -6.42
CA ASN A 314 0.59 -5.65 -7.71
C ASN A 314 0.35 -6.62 -8.87
N THR A 315 0.24 -7.92 -8.59
CA THR A 315 -0.07 -8.96 -9.59
C THR A 315 -1.56 -9.33 -9.63
N ALA A 316 -2.34 -8.95 -8.62
CA ALA A 316 -3.78 -9.18 -8.61
C ALA A 316 -4.51 -8.42 -9.75
N PRO A 317 -5.67 -8.90 -10.22
CA PRO A 317 -6.57 -8.12 -11.06
C PRO A 317 -6.96 -6.80 -10.38
N GLY A 318 -7.08 -5.72 -11.14
CA GLY A 318 -7.44 -4.40 -10.64
C GLY A 318 -6.61 -3.27 -11.24
N SER A 319 -6.79 -2.07 -10.71
CA SER A 319 -6.13 -0.84 -11.15
C SER A 319 -5.35 -0.17 -10.02
N ALA A 320 -4.37 0.66 -10.41
CA ALA A 320 -3.70 1.52 -9.42
C ALA A 320 -4.72 2.42 -8.71
N GLY A 321 -4.55 2.62 -7.41
CA GLY A 321 -5.50 3.35 -6.57
C GLY A 321 -6.57 2.47 -5.91
N ASP A 322 -6.73 1.22 -6.33
CA ASP A 322 -7.63 0.26 -5.68
C ASP A 322 -7.28 0.09 -4.20
N LEU A 323 -8.32 0.06 -3.36
CA LEU A 323 -8.22 -0.10 -1.91
C LEU A 323 -8.29 -1.58 -1.54
N TYR A 324 -7.32 -2.05 -0.79
CA TYR A 324 -7.38 -3.34 -0.10
C TYR A 324 -7.59 -3.07 1.39
N ALA A 325 -8.52 -3.79 2.01
CA ALA A 325 -8.94 -3.51 3.38
C ALA A 325 -9.17 -4.80 4.18
N GLY A 326 -9.02 -4.70 5.50
CA GLY A 326 -9.34 -5.79 6.43
C GLY A 326 -9.28 -5.29 7.86
N ILE A 327 -9.79 -6.09 8.79
CA ILE A 327 -9.76 -5.78 10.22
C ILE A 327 -8.81 -6.77 10.88
N PHE A 328 -7.77 -6.25 11.53
CA PHE A 328 -6.86 -7.03 12.35
C PHE A 328 -7.45 -7.17 13.74
N ARG A 329 -7.96 -8.37 14.04
CA ARG A 329 -8.65 -8.70 15.28
C ARG A 329 -7.74 -9.44 16.23
N ILE A 330 -7.75 -9.01 17.48
CA ILE A 330 -6.95 -9.52 18.57
C ILE A 330 -7.87 -9.98 19.69
N THR A 331 -7.76 -11.24 20.09
CA THR A 331 -8.48 -11.82 21.24
C THR A 331 -7.51 -12.48 22.21
N ASP A 332 -7.85 -12.52 23.49
CA ASP A 332 -7.03 -13.17 24.50
C ASP A 332 -7.62 -14.50 24.99
N SER A 333 -6.77 -15.33 25.59
CA SER A 333 -7.12 -16.66 26.08
C SER A 333 -8.01 -16.68 27.33
N LEU A 334 -8.18 -15.54 28.02
CA LEU A 334 -9.13 -15.42 29.13
C LEU A 334 -10.55 -15.13 28.62
N GLY A 335 -10.68 -14.75 27.34
CA GLY A 335 -11.95 -14.34 26.73
C GLY A 335 -12.40 -12.94 27.17
N TYR A 336 -11.49 -12.07 27.61
CA TYR A 336 -11.89 -10.76 28.15
C TYR A 336 -11.87 -9.65 27.11
N SER A 337 -11.10 -9.80 26.03
CA SER A 337 -10.88 -8.75 25.02
C SER A 337 -11.15 -9.25 23.61
N GLN A 338 -11.76 -8.38 22.82
CA GLN A 338 -11.78 -8.41 21.37
C GLN A 338 -11.47 -6.99 20.86
N ILE A 339 -10.26 -6.80 20.35
CA ILE A 339 -9.76 -5.53 19.84
C ILE A 339 -9.68 -5.61 18.32
N ASP A 340 -10.30 -4.66 17.63
CA ASP A 340 -10.38 -4.61 16.18
C ASP A 340 -9.60 -3.37 15.67
N LEU A 341 -8.54 -3.60 14.88
CA LEU A 341 -7.76 -2.53 14.26
C LEU A 341 -8.05 -2.47 12.76
N PRO A 342 -8.28 -1.28 12.18
CA PRO A 342 -8.42 -1.16 10.74
C PRO A 342 -7.05 -1.35 10.05
N VAL A 343 -7.03 -2.11 8.95
CA VAL A 343 -5.85 -2.31 8.10
C VAL A 343 -6.19 -1.98 6.64
N SER A 344 -5.40 -1.10 6.00
CA SER A 344 -5.53 -0.80 4.56
C SER A 344 -4.20 -0.77 3.83
N ALA A 345 -4.29 -1.06 2.53
CA ALA A 345 -3.27 -0.77 1.55
C ALA A 345 -3.90 -0.23 0.27
N VAL A 346 -3.11 0.47 -0.54
CA VAL A 346 -3.52 0.98 -1.85
C VAL A 346 -2.58 0.40 -2.89
N ARG A 347 -3.14 -0.12 -3.98
CA ARG A 347 -2.31 -0.60 -5.10
C ARG A 347 -1.54 0.55 -5.73
N THR A 348 -0.22 0.36 -5.87
CA THR A 348 0.65 1.37 -6.49
C THR A 348 0.52 1.39 -8.00
N SER A 349 0.67 2.58 -8.57
CA SER A 349 0.93 2.72 -10.00
C SER A 349 2.43 2.58 -10.28
N PRO A 350 2.85 1.83 -11.32
CA PRO A 350 4.22 1.86 -11.81
C PRO A 350 4.53 3.12 -12.67
N ALA A 351 3.54 3.96 -12.95
CA ALA A 351 3.65 5.07 -13.90
C ALA A 351 4.76 6.08 -13.54
N GLY A 352 5.43 6.64 -14.52
CA GLY A 352 6.47 7.65 -14.38
C GLY A 352 7.83 7.19 -14.86
N LEU A 353 8.88 7.87 -14.41
CA LEU A 353 10.22 7.74 -14.97
C LEU A 353 11.07 6.76 -14.16
N TRP A 354 11.62 5.77 -14.86
CA TRP A 354 12.51 4.76 -14.35
C TRP A 354 13.88 4.89 -15.03
N VAL A 355 14.93 5.01 -14.22
CA VAL A 355 16.30 5.19 -14.72
C VAL A 355 17.22 4.22 -14.03
N GLY A 356 18.17 3.69 -14.79
CA GLY A 356 19.24 2.85 -14.26
C GLY A 356 20.12 2.30 -15.36
N ASN A 357 20.67 1.11 -15.15
CA ASN A 357 21.62 0.51 -16.08
C ASN A 357 21.34 -0.97 -16.31
N ALA A 358 21.59 -1.43 -17.53
CA ALA A 358 21.95 -2.81 -17.83
C ALA A 358 23.47 -2.93 -17.83
N ASN A 359 24.02 -3.86 -17.05
CA ASN A 359 25.45 -4.16 -16.98
C ASN A 359 25.73 -5.38 -17.85
N VAL A 360 26.02 -5.15 -19.13
CA VAL A 360 26.32 -6.21 -20.10
C VAL A 360 27.61 -6.90 -19.69
N SER A 361 27.54 -8.18 -19.36
CA SER A 361 28.65 -8.97 -18.83
C SER A 361 28.93 -10.23 -19.64
N HIS A 362 28.11 -10.51 -20.65
CA HIS A 362 28.22 -11.66 -21.53
C HIS A 362 28.01 -11.28 -22.99
N VAL A 363 28.77 -11.93 -23.88
CA VAL A 363 28.63 -11.80 -25.33
C VAL A 363 28.62 -13.19 -25.95
N ARG A 364 27.77 -13.38 -26.95
CA ARG A 364 27.67 -14.64 -27.69
C ARG A 364 28.94 -14.89 -28.47
N SER A 365 29.52 -16.06 -28.28
CA SER A 365 30.63 -16.54 -29.10
C SER A 365 30.17 -16.80 -30.53
N TYR A 366 31.07 -16.63 -31.48
CA TYR A 366 30.90 -17.15 -32.84
C TYR A 366 32.21 -17.79 -33.28
N LEU A 367 32.58 -18.87 -32.57
CA LEU A 367 33.84 -19.57 -32.79
C LEU A 367 33.58 -20.81 -33.63
N LYS A 368 34.15 -20.85 -34.83
CA LYS A 368 34.07 -21.99 -35.74
C LYS A 368 35.17 -22.99 -35.37
N SER A 369 34.81 -24.26 -35.24
CA SER A 369 35.75 -25.37 -35.24
C SER A 369 35.82 -25.94 -36.65
N TYR A 370 37.03 -26.30 -37.08
CA TYR A 370 37.28 -26.83 -38.42
C TYR A 370 37.69 -28.30 -38.32
N GLN A 371 37.36 -29.08 -39.36
CA GLN A 371 37.92 -30.41 -39.53
C GLN A 371 39.42 -30.27 -39.80
N LEU A 372 40.24 -31.04 -39.10
CA LEU A 372 41.69 -31.10 -39.33
C LEU A 372 42.03 -32.32 -40.20
N GLY A 373 42.95 -32.14 -41.15
CA GLY A 373 43.56 -33.21 -41.93
C GLY A 373 44.60 -34.00 -41.13
N ALA A 374 45.19 -35.01 -41.76
CA ALA A 374 46.28 -35.81 -41.16
C ALA A 374 47.55 -34.98 -40.86
N ASP A 375 47.68 -33.81 -41.50
CA ASP A 375 48.72 -32.80 -41.31
C ASP A 375 48.42 -31.80 -40.18
N GLY A 376 47.27 -31.93 -39.51
CA GLY A 376 46.82 -31.01 -38.47
C GLY A 376 46.29 -29.67 -38.99
N GLN A 377 46.16 -29.49 -40.30
CA GLN A 377 45.65 -28.25 -40.92
C GLN A 377 44.15 -28.35 -41.22
N PRO A 378 43.41 -27.22 -41.25
CA PRO A 378 42.01 -27.21 -41.64
C PRO A 378 41.76 -27.76 -43.05
N VAL A 379 40.86 -28.72 -43.20
CA VAL A 379 40.49 -29.30 -44.50
C VAL A 379 39.75 -28.26 -45.35
N ILE A 380 40.20 -28.07 -46.58
CA ILE A 380 39.58 -27.17 -47.56
C ILE A 380 38.40 -27.90 -48.24
N SER A 381 37.25 -27.23 -48.34
CA SER A 381 36.04 -27.72 -49.01
C SER A 381 35.83 -26.98 -50.33
N THR A 382 35.46 -27.69 -51.38
CA THR A 382 35.02 -27.11 -52.67
C THR A 382 33.63 -26.48 -52.58
N VAL A 383 32.88 -26.75 -51.50
CA VAL A 383 31.59 -26.14 -51.18
C VAL A 383 31.76 -25.29 -49.93
N THR A 384 31.58 -23.98 -50.06
CA THR A 384 31.68 -23.04 -48.94
C THR A 384 30.43 -23.13 -48.06
N THR A 385 30.55 -23.70 -46.86
CA THR A 385 29.51 -23.60 -45.83
C THR A 385 29.80 -22.39 -44.95
N ASN A 386 28.85 -21.46 -44.81
CA ASN A 386 29.03 -20.21 -44.03
C ASN A 386 30.20 -19.33 -44.48
N GLY A 387 30.49 -19.29 -45.79
CA GLY A 387 31.47 -18.38 -46.40
C GLY A 387 32.94 -18.67 -46.08
N ALA A 388 33.26 -19.82 -45.48
CA ALA A 388 34.65 -20.24 -45.24
C ALA A 388 35.06 -21.30 -46.28
N PRO A 389 36.31 -21.29 -46.78
CA PRO A 389 36.82 -22.33 -47.67
C PRO A 389 37.12 -23.64 -46.92
N TYR A 390 36.79 -23.73 -45.63
CA TYR A 390 37.12 -24.85 -44.75
C TYR A 390 35.88 -25.60 -44.29
N VAL A 391 36.01 -26.91 -44.06
CA VAL A 391 34.95 -27.74 -43.48
C VAL A 391 34.73 -27.35 -42.02
N VAL A 392 33.60 -26.70 -41.73
CA VAL A 392 33.20 -26.32 -40.37
C VAL A 392 32.52 -27.51 -39.69
N THR A 393 33.07 -27.98 -38.57
CA THR A 393 32.55 -29.12 -37.81
C THR A 393 31.61 -28.69 -36.67
N ASN A 394 31.81 -27.49 -36.14
CA ASN A 394 30.97 -26.93 -35.08
C ASN A 394 31.02 -25.40 -35.10
N VAL A 395 29.98 -24.75 -34.59
CA VAL A 395 29.98 -23.32 -34.29
C VAL A 395 29.56 -23.15 -32.84
N ASN A 396 30.49 -22.72 -31.98
CA ASN A 396 30.16 -22.39 -30.60
C ASN A 396 29.41 -21.06 -30.59
N THR A 397 28.16 -21.12 -30.15
CA THR A 397 27.29 -19.96 -30.00
C THR A 397 26.85 -19.67 -28.56
N ALA A 398 27.60 -20.17 -27.57
CA ALA A 398 27.32 -19.95 -26.15
C ALA A 398 27.70 -18.53 -25.71
N LEU A 399 27.06 -18.04 -24.64
CA LEU A 399 27.41 -16.78 -24.00
C LEU A 399 28.72 -16.94 -23.20
N GLY A 400 29.72 -16.14 -23.54
CA GLY A 400 30.99 -16.04 -22.81
C GLY A 400 31.03 -14.78 -21.95
N ARG A 401 31.70 -14.86 -20.79
CA ARG A 401 31.88 -13.71 -19.88
C ARG A 401 32.85 -12.70 -20.48
N THR A 402 32.56 -11.42 -20.30
CA THR A 402 33.50 -10.33 -20.56
C THR A 402 34.40 -10.10 -19.34
N SER A 403 35.61 -9.58 -19.54
CA SER A 403 36.54 -9.24 -18.45
C SER A 403 36.02 -8.12 -17.54
N ARG A 404 35.17 -7.23 -18.06
CA ARG A 404 34.50 -6.16 -17.31
C ARG A 404 33.13 -5.89 -17.92
N SER A 405 32.13 -5.71 -17.06
CA SER A 405 30.79 -5.36 -17.52
C SER A 405 30.73 -3.96 -18.13
N PHE A 406 29.97 -3.80 -19.21
CA PHE A 406 29.74 -2.53 -19.88
C PHE A 406 28.35 -1.97 -19.51
N PRO A 407 28.24 -0.81 -18.85
CA PRO A 407 26.95 -0.26 -18.43
C PRO A 407 26.24 0.49 -19.57
N LEU A 408 25.02 0.07 -19.89
CA LEU A 408 24.09 0.73 -20.80
C LEU A 408 23.01 1.44 -19.98
N ARG A 409 22.81 2.75 -20.15
CA ARG A 409 21.78 3.49 -19.41
C ARG A 409 20.39 3.19 -19.98
N LEU A 410 19.51 2.74 -19.11
CA LEU A 410 18.10 2.52 -19.42
C LEU A 410 17.27 3.70 -18.91
N ILE A 411 16.40 4.24 -19.77
CA ILE A 411 15.45 5.30 -19.44
C ILE A 411 14.08 4.80 -19.89
N TYR A 412 13.24 4.38 -18.94
CA TYR A 412 11.89 3.91 -19.21
C TYR A 412 10.88 4.90 -18.65
N HIS A 413 9.86 5.23 -19.44
CA HIS A 413 8.68 5.91 -18.95
C HIS A 413 7.49 4.97 -19.03
N VAL A 414 6.70 4.90 -17.96
CA VAL A 414 5.46 4.13 -17.88
C VAL A 414 4.30 5.11 -17.77
N ASP A 415 3.29 5.05 -18.61
CA ASP A 415 2.13 5.95 -18.49
C ASP A 415 1.02 5.39 -17.58
N THR A 416 -0.09 6.13 -17.43
CA THR A 416 -1.25 5.70 -16.64
C THR A 416 -1.95 4.45 -17.17
N ASN A 417 -1.75 4.12 -18.45
CA ASN A 417 -2.30 2.94 -19.11
C ASN A 417 -1.31 1.76 -19.08
N ASN A 418 -0.22 1.87 -18.31
CA ASN A 418 0.90 0.93 -18.25
C ASN A 418 1.65 0.74 -19.58
N ALA A 419 1.53 1.68 -20.52
CA ALA A 419 2.33 1.66 -21.73
C ALA A 419 3.77 2.07 -21.39
N VAL A 420 4.73 1.24 -21.77
CA VAL A 420 6.15 1.43 -21.42
C VAL A 420 6.95 1.88 -22.62
N ARG A 421 7.71 2.96 -22.48
CA ARG A 421 8.56 3.53 -23.55
C ARG A 421 10.00 3.58 -23.11
N LEU A 422 10.89 2.99 -23.91
CA LEU A 422 12.34 3.22 -23.82
C LEU A 422 12.66 4.56 -24.48
N LEU A 423 13.45 5.40 -23.82
CA LEU A 423 13.79 6.75 -24.27
C LEU A 423 15.29 6.91 -24.49
N GLN A 424 15.68 7.56 -25.59
CA GLN A 424 17.07 8.01 -25.81
C GLN A 424 17.41 9.22 -24.91
N ARG A 425 16.42 10.06 -24.58
CA ARG A 425 16.57 11.20 -23.68
C ARG A 425 15.23 11.64 -23.09
N VAL A 426 15.29 12.25 -21.91
CA VAL A 426 14.15 12.90 -21.25
C VAL A 426 14.63 14.14 -20.51
N PHE A 427 13.78 15.15 -20.44
CA PHE A 427 13.98 16.36 -19.68
C PHE A 427 13.04 16.34 -18.47
N SER A 428 13.58 16.63 -17.29
CA SER A 428 12.81 16.79 -16.05
C SER A 428 12.98 18.24 -15.59
N GLY A 429 11.88 18.93 -15.33
CA GLY A 429 11.88 20.34 -14.98
C GLY A 429 10.47 20.82 -14.70
N SER A 430 10.27 22.14 -14.67
CA SER A 430 8.95 22.72 -14.49
C SER A 430 8.35 23.27 -15.79
N ASP A 431 7.03 23.27 -15.89
CA ASP A 431 6.28 24.00 -16.91
C ASP A 431 6.15 25.49 -16.57
N LEU A 432 5.46 26.26 -17.43
CA LEU A 432 5.23 27.70 -17.23
C LEU A 432 4.38 28.00 -15.99
N GLN A 433 3.59 27.03 -15.52
CA GLN A 433 2.79 27.10 -14.29
C GLN A 433 3.56 26.60 -13.07
N THR A 434 4.86 26.32 -13.21
CA THR A 434 5.77 25.80 -12.18
C THR A 434 5.47 24.36 -11.72
N ASN A 435 4.61 23.63 -12.42
CA ASN A 435 4.38 22.21 -12.13
C ASN A 435 5.57 21.38 -12.62
N SER A 436 5.94 20.35 -11.86
CA SER A 436 6.97 19.39 -12.28
C SER A 436 6.45 18.53 -13.43
N ILE A 437 7.20 18.48 -14.53
CA ILE A 437 6.88 17.74 -15.75
C ILE A 437 8.06 16.91 -16.24
N LEU A 438 7.74 15.90 -17.04
CA LEU A 438 8.69 15.21 -17.90
C LEU A 438 8.41 15.61 -19.35
N ALA A 439 9.46 15.85 -20.13
CA ALA A 439 9.34 16.26 -21.51
C ALA A 439 10.31 15.52 -22.45
N THR A 440 9.91 15.33 -23.71
CA THR A 440 10.78 14.78 -24.76
C THR A 440 11.62 15.86 -25.44
N LYS A 441 11.27 17.14 -25.26
CA LYS A 441 12.02 18.31 -25.75
C LYS A 441 12.26 19.32 -24.64
N GLU A 442 13.41 19.99 -24.69
CA GLU A 442 13.76 21.05 -23.74
C GLU A 442 12.84 22.26 -23.86
N SER A 443 12.40 22.57 -25.09
CA SER A 443 11.50 23.68 -25.38
C SER A 443 10.14 23.60 -24.68
N SER A 444 9.76 22.41 -24.18
CA SER A 444 8.52 22.21 -23.43
C SER A 444 8.68 22.56 -21.95
N LEU A 445 9.89 22.81 -21.47
CA LEU A 445 10.16 23.30 -20.11
C LEU A 445 10.07 24.83 -20.04
N ASN A 446 9.89 25.36 -18.84
CA ASN A 446 9.96 26.79 -18.56
C ASN A 446 11.38 27.33 -18.81
N PRO A 447 11.58 28.26 -19.78
CA PRO A 447 12.89 28.82 -20.09
C PRO A 447 13.56 29.51 -18.90
N ALA A 448 12.77 30.11 -17.99
CA ALA A 448 13.27 30.78 -16.80
C ALA A 448 13.76 29.80 -15.71
N ALA A 449 13.40 28.51 -15.81
CA ALA A 449 13.71 27.50 -14.81
C ALA A 449 14.74 26.45 -15.29
N LEU A 450 15.35 26.62 -16.48
CA LEU A 450 16.26 25.63 -17.07
C LEU A 450 17.49 25.32 -16.21
N ALA A 451 17.97 26.27 -15.41
CA ALA A 451 19.06 26.05 -14.46
C ALA A 451 18.77 24.94 -13.44
N SER A 452 17.49 24.74 -13.09
CA SER A 452 17.03 23.69 -12.18
C SER A 452 16.63 22.39 -12.90
N ALA A 453 16.49 22.42 -14.23
CA ALA A 453 16.10 21.27 -15.02
C ALA A 453 17.26 20.26 -15.17
N ARG A 454 16.91 19.03 -15.53
CA ARG A 454 17.86 17.93 -15.76
C ARG A 454 17.54 17.22 -17.07
N ARG A 455 18.56 17.02 -17.90
CA ARG A 455 18.49 16.13 -19.06
C ARG A 455 19.14 14.80 -18.72
N ILE A 456 18.42 13.71 -18.94
CA ILE A 456 18.94 12.35 -18.83
C ILE A 456 19.02 11.77 -20.23
N SER A 457 20.17 11.22 -20.62
CA SER A 457 20.43 10.70 -21.97
C SER A 457 21.07 9.32 -21.95
N ALA A 458 20.65 8.46 -22.87
CA ALA A 458 21.18 7.12 -23.10
C ALA A 458 21.98 7.12 -24.42
N ALA A 459 23.29 7.31 -24.33
CA ALA A 459 24.16 7.49 -25.50
C ALA A 459 24.29 6.27 -26.41
N HIS A 460 23.94 5.07 -25.93
CA HIS A 460 23.98 3.87 -26.74
C HIS A 460 22.76 3.72 -27.66
N LEU A 461 21.67 4.48 -27.45
CA LEU A 461 20.48 4.42 -28.28
C LEU A 461 20.61 5.41 -29.45
N PRO A 462 20.05 5.09 -30.63
CA PRO A 462 20.14 5.99 -31.77
C PRO A 462 19.45 7.32 -31.48
N TRP A 463 20.07 8.39 -31.97
CA TRP A 463 19.50 9.72 -31.82
C TRP A 463 18.34 9.91 -32.81
N SER A 464 17.30 10.60 -32.39
CA SER A 464 16.28 11.13 -33.30
C SER A 464 15.78 12.48 -32.84
N ALA A 465 15.43 13.34 -33.80
CA ALA A 465 14.88 14.66 -33.53
C ALA A 465 13.52 14.54 -32.81
N ALA A 466 12.67 13.63 -33.29
CA ALA A 466 11.32 13.41 -32.77
C ALA A 466 11.30 12.91 -31.31
N ASN A 467 12.29 12.12 -30.89
CA ASN A 467 12.39 11.56 -29.55
C ASN A 467 11.10 10.87 -29.04
N ALA A 468 10.39 10.15 -29.93
CA ALA A 468 9.12 9.50 -29.62
C ALA A 468 9.26 8.29 -28.65
N GLY A 469 10.50 7.78 -28.50
CA GLY A 469 10.79 6.55 -27.77
C GLY A 469 10.33 5.28 -28.49
N TRP A 470 10.72 4.14 -27.93
CA TRP A 470 10.34 2.82 -28.44
C TRP A 470 9.36 2.18 -27.47
N LEU A 471 8.16 1.87 -27.95
CA LEU A 471 7.14 1.20 -27.14
C LEU A 471 7.58 -0.24 -26.83
N ALA A 472 7.35 -0.68 -25.60
CA ALA A 472 7.61 -2.04 -25.18
C ALA A 472 6.36 -2.91 -25.32
N THR A 473 6.56 -4.19 -25.62
CA THR A 473 5.54 -5.24 -25.47
C THR A 473 5.83 -6.07 -24.23
N GLY A 474 4.80 -6.61 -23.57
CA GLY A 474 4.94 -7.43 -22.35
C GLY A 474 4.50 -6.69 -21.10
N GLY A 475 4.89 -7.20 -19.93
CA GLY A 475 4.43 -6.71 -18.62
C GLY A 475 5.55 -6.02 -17.82
N PHE A 476 5.33 -4.78 -17.40
CA PHE A 476 6.25 -4.05 -16.52
C PHE A 476 5.95 -4.33 -15.05
N ALA A 477 6.30 -5.54 -14.60
CA ALA A 477 6.10 -5.99 -13.23
C ALA A 477 7.14 -7.06 -12.87
N GLN A 478 7.39 -7.25 -11.57
CA GLN A 478 8.25 -8.33 -11.08
C GLN A 478 7.76 -9.70 -11.57
N GLY A 479 8.68 -10.55 -12.02
CA GLY A 479 8.38 -11.86 -12.59
C GLY A 479 7.89 -11.84 -14.04
N GLN A 480 7.75 -10.65 -14.65
CA GLN A 480 7.37 -10.49 -16.06
C GLN A 480 8.58 -10.07 -16.91
N SER A 481 8.35 -9.91 -18.21
CA SER A 481 9.34 -9.35 -19.12
C SER A 481 8.73 -8.26 -20.00
N ILE A 482 9.55 -7.30 -20.39
CA ILE A 482 9.26 -6.37 -21.48
C ILE A 482 10.27 -6.56 -22.61
N THR A 483 9.83 -6.29 -23.84
CA THR A 483 10.68 -6.27 -25.04
C THR A 483 10.53 -4.94 -25.76
N ASN A 484 11.65 -4.30 -26.06
CA ASN A 484 11.72 -3.13 -26.94
C ASN A 484 12.48 -3.51 -28.21
N VAL A 485 11.96 -3.12 -29.37
CA VAL A 485 12.66 -3.25 -30.65
C VAL A 485 13.08 -1.85 -31.10
N VAL A 486 14.39 -1.66 -31.25
CA VAL A 486 15.02 -0.43 -31.71
C VAL A 486 15.57 -0.70 -33.10
N THR A 487 14.91 -0.15 -34.12
CA THR A 487 15.38 -0.22 -35.50
C THR A 487 16.14 1.06 -35.84
N LEU A 488 17.29 0.89 -36.46
CA LEU A 488 18.13 1.93 -37.02
C LEU A 488 18.32 1.62 -38.50
N ASP A 489 17.70 2.44 -39.35
CA ASP A 489 17.71 2.23 -40.80
C ASP A 489 19.13 2.36 -41.37
N HIS A 490 19.39 1.67 -42.48
CA HIS A 490 20.70 1.71 -43.12
C HIS A 490 21.09 3.11 -43.55
N ASN A 491 20.10 3.94 -43.88
CA ASN A 491 20.28 5.32 -44.32
C ASN A 491 20.10 6.37 -43.20
N ASP A 492 20.20 5.99 -41.93
CA ASP A 492 20.19 6.96 -40.84
C ASP A 492 21.55 7.67 -40.72
N HIS A 493 21.64 8.86 -41.32
CA HIS A 493 22.86 9.69 -41.33
C HIS A 493 23.25 10.26 -39.96
N ALA A 494 22.39 10.18 -38.95
CA ALA A 494 22.65 10.73 -37.63
C ALA A 494 23.25 9.69 -36.67
N ALA A 495 22.89 8.42 -36.82
CA ALA A 495 23.23 7.39 -35.84
C ALA A 495 23.79 6.08 -36.40
N ASN A 496 23.68 5.79 -37.71
CA ASN A 496 24.16 4.52 -38.25
C ASN A 496 25.71 4.47 -38.28
N PRO A 497 26.37 3.54 -37.56
CA PRO A 497 27.82 3.49 -37.47
C PRO A 497 28.51 2.96 -38.73
N PHE A 498 27.77 2.41 -39.70
CA PHE A 498 28.30 1.92 -40.97
C PHE A 498 28.15 2.92 -42.12
N LEU A 499 27.59 4.10 -41.83
CA LEU A 499 27.33 5.14 -42.80
C LEU A 499 28.33 6.29 -42.56
N HIS A 500 29.00 6.73 -43.61
CA HIS A 500 29.90 7.88 -43.60
C HIS A 500 29.29 9.02 -44.43
N THR A 501 28.54 9.91 -43.77
CA THR A 501 27.67 10.92 -44.42
C THR A 501 28.35 11.80 -45.45
N TYR A 502 29.66 12.00 -45.32
CA TYR A 502 30.45 12.88 -46.18
C TYR A 502 31.50 12.14 -47.01
N HIS A 503 31.46 10.80 -47.04
CA HIS A 503 32.37 9.99 -47.84
C HIS A 503 31.62 9.38 -49.05
N PRO A 504 31.96 9.75 -50.30
CA PRO A 504 31.27 9.33 -51.52
C PRO A 504 31.04 7.83 -51.70
N ASP A 505 31.92 6.99 -51.17
CA ASP A 505 31.83 5.53 -51.33
C ASP A 505 31.03 4.81 -50.21
N HIS A 506 30.47 5.56 -49.24
CA HIS A 506 29.81 5.01 -48.05
C HIS A 506 28.69 5.91 -47.48
N ASP A 507 28.05 6.72 -48.32
CA ASP A 507 26.95 7.61 -47.93
C ASP A 507 25.55 7.03 -48.24
N ASN A 508 25.50 5.78 -48.73
CA ASN A 508 24.32 5.09 -49.27
C ASN A 508 23.68 5.78 -50.47
N LEU A 509 24.40 6.60 -51.23
CA LEU A 509 23.94 7.14 -52.49
C LEU A 509 24.56 6.37 -53.65
N ASN A 510 23.86 6.35 -54.79
CA ASN A 510 24.45 5.83 -56.01
C ASN A 510 25.56 6.77 -56.53
N ALA A 511 26.37 6.30 -57.48
CA ALA A 511 27.50 7.07 -58.03
C ALA A 511 27.09 8.42 -58.67
N THR A 512 25.80 8.63 -58.94
CA THR A 512 25.24 9.88 -59.48
C THR A 512 24.57 10.77 -58.41
N PHE A 513 24.58 10.36 -57.14
CA PHE A 513 23.98 11.06 -56.00
C PHE A 513 22.49 11.41 -56.16
N ASN A 514 21.75 10.64 -56.96
CA ASN A 514 20.33 10.92 -57.26
C ASN A 514 19.37 9.86 -56.72
N ALA A 515 19.88 8.76 -56.15
CA ALA A 515 19.08 7.71 -55.53
C ALA A 515 19.84 7.02 -54.41
N LEU A 516 19.08 6.46 -53.47
CA LEU A 516 19.59 5.66 -52.37
C LEU A 516 19.97 4.25 -52.83
N GLN A 517 21.07 3.75 -52.29
CA GLN A 517 21.47 2.37 -52.41
C GLN A 517 20.56 1.46 -51.57
N PRO A 518 20.32 0.21 -52.03
CA PRO A 518 19.62 -0.78 -51.24
C PRO A 518 20.35 -1.09 -49.92
N VAL A 519 19.59 -1.53 -48.91
CA VAL A 519 20.15 -2.02 -47.65
C VAL A 519 21.25 -3.07 -47.88
N GLY A 520 22.34 -2.97 -47.12
CA GLY A 520 23.47 -3.88 -47.17
C GLY A 520 24.35 -3.75 -48.42
N ALA A 521 24.11 -2.76 -49.29
CA ALA A 521 25.05 -2.40 -50.36
C ALA A 521 26.29 -1.73 -49.77
N GLU A 522 26.10 -0.71 -48.92
CA GLU A 522 27.18 0.01 -48.22
C GLU A 522 27.00 -0.08 -46.70
N SER A 523 25.79 0.18 -46.20
CA SER A 523 25.48 0.12 -44.77
C SER A 523 24.38 -0.89 -44.44
N TYR A 524 24.38 -1.39 -43.20
CA TYR A 524 23.38 -2.32 -42.70
C TYR A 524 22.23 -1.60 -42.01
N THR A 525 21.02 -2.13 -42.14
CA THR A 525 19.95 -1.83 -41.15
C THR A 525 20.26 -2.61 -39.88
N ILE A 526 20.18 -1.97 -38.73
CA ILE A 526 20.44 -2.57 -37.42
C ILE A 526 19.12 -2.67 -36.67
N GLU A 527 18.74 -3.88 -36.27
CA GLU A 527 17.61 -4.11 -35.38
C GLU A 527 18.14 -4.60 -34.04
N ARG A 528 17.77 -3.93 -32.96
CA ARG A 528 18.15 -4.31 -31.60
C ARG A 528 16.90 -4.71 -30.86
N ARG A 529 16.83 -5.95 -30.41
CA ARG A 529 15.75 -6.47 -29.59
C ARG A 529 16.24 -6.58 -28.16
N LEU A 530 15.83 -5.62 -27.32
CA LEU A 530 16.19 -5.55 -25.90
C LEU A 530 15.09 -6.22 -25.09
N VAL A 531 15.45 -7.16 -24.22
CA VAL A 531 14.54 -7.87 -23.32
C VAL A 531 15.00 -7.62 -21.88
N LEU A 532 14.11 -7.08 -21.07
CA LEU A 532 14.26 -7.07 -19.61
C LEU A 532 13.36 -8.14 -19.02
N THR A 533 13.94 -9.04 -18.23
CA THR A 533 13.19 -10.01 -17.42
C THR A 533 13.32 -9.63 -15.96
N PHE A 534 12.24 -9.16 -15.36
CA PHE A 534 12.21 -8.67 -13.98
C PHE A 534 12.25 -9.84 -13.00
N THR A 535 13.21 -9.82 -12.08
CA THR A 535 13.32 -10.83 -11.02
C THR A 535 12.13 -10.71 -10.06
N ALA A 536 11.50 -11.85 -9.77
CA ALA A 536 10.53 -11.94 -8.68
C ALA A 536 11.26 -11.76 -7.33
N PRO A 537 10.64 -11.10 -6.35
CA PRO A 537 11.26 -10.95 -5.03
C PRO A 537 11.46 -12.33 -4.40
N PRO A 538 12.56 -12.53 -3.65
CA PRO A 538 12.72 -13.73 -2.83
C PRO A 538 11.55 -13.92 -1.85
N VAL A 539 11.34 -15.17 -1.45
CA VAL A 539 10.23 -15.57 -0.58
C VAL A 539 10.64 -15.42 0.90
N ASP A 540 10.92 -14.18 1.31
CA ASP A 540 11.20 -13.80 2.69
C ASP A 540 10.42 -12.54 3.08
N PHE A 541 10.31 -12.26 4.40
CA PHE A 541 9.50 -11.15 4.89
C PHE A 541 9.95 -9.79 4.33
N THR A 542 11.26 -9.54 4.29
CA THR A 542 11.79 -8.24 3.87
C THR A 542 11.52 -8.04 2.39
N SER A 543 11.91 -9.00 1.56
CA SER A 543 11.74 -8.94 0.10
C SER A 543 10.28 -8.77 -0.34
N LEU A 544 9.34 -9.43 0.33
CA LEU A 544 7.91 -9.34 0.00
C LEU A 544 7.24 -8.04 0.46
N THR A 545 7.87 -7.34 1.41
CA THR A 545 7.34 -6.10 2.01
C THR A 545 8.06 -4.86 1.52
N GLU A 546 9.14 -4.98 0.75
CA GLU A 546 9.84 -3.86 0.16
C GLU A 546 8.96 -3.10 -0.86
N GLY A 547 9.14 -1.78 -0.88
CA GLY A 547 8.41 -0.89 -1.79
C GLY A 547 8.80 -1.11 -3.25
N SER A 548 7.85 -0.86 -4.17
CA SER A 548 8.01 -1.09 -5.60
C SER A 548 8.77 0.03 -6.32
N SER A 549 9.81 0.64 -5.72
CA SER A 549 10.54 1.76 -6.32
C SER A 549 11.81 1.35 -7.06
N ARG A 550 12.23 0.09 -6.93
CA ARG A 550 13.39 -0.49 -7.62
C ARG A 550 12.99 -1.79 -8.31
N MET A 551 13.46 -1.99 -9.52
CA MET A 551 13.31 -3.23 -10.26
C MET A 551 14.68 -3.71 -10.74
N VAL A 552 14.92 -5.00 -10.62
CA VAL A 552 16.16 -5.67 -11.03
C VAL A 552 15.83 -6.90 -11.85
N GLY A 553 16.80 -7.39 -12.62
CA GLY A 553 16.69 -8.69 -13.25
C GLY A 553 17.66 -8.88 -14.41
N ALA A 554 17.33 -9.79 -15.32
CA ALA A 554 18.20 -10.14 -16.43
C ALA A 554 17.97 -9.22 -17.64
N TYR A 555 19.06 -8.78 -18.25
CA TYR A 555 19.10 -8.08 -19.52
C TYR A 555 19.57 -9.04 -20.61
N GLN A 556 18.86 -9.09 -21.74
CA GLN A 556 19.35 -9.71 -22.96
C GLN A 556 19.10 -8.76 -24.13
N GLU A 557 20.04 -8.71 -25.07
CA GLU A 557 19.90 -7.95 -26.29
C GLU A 557 20.40 -8.74 -27.49
N ASP A 558 19.54 -8.90 -28.48
CA ASP A 558 19.89 -9.41 -29.80
C ASP A 558 20.07 -8.23 -30.77
N ILE A 559 21.27 -8.11 -31.34
CA ILE A 559 21.63 -7.09 -32.34
C ILE A 559 21.73 -7.79 -33.69
N THR A 560 20.75 -7.54 -34.56
CA THR A 560 20.66 -8.12 -35.90
C THR A 560 21.04 -7.10 -36.95
N PHE A 561 22.10 -7.39 -37.69
CA PHE A 561 22.50 -6.66 -38.89
C PHE A 561 21.78 -7.27 -40.09
N LYS A 562 20.99 -6.47 -40.81
CA LYS A 562 20.29 -6.86 -42.03
C LYS A 562 21.06 -6.30 -43.22
N GLY A 563 21.63 -7.21 -44.01
CA GLY A 563 22.33 -6.94 -45.26
C GLY A 563 21.41 -7.04 -46.47
N ARG A 564 22.01 -7.29 -47.62
CA ARG A 564 21.33 -7.27 -48.91
C ARG A 564 20.24 -8.35 -49.00
N ALA A 565 19.12 -8.01 -49.62
CA ALA A 565 18.07 -8.96 -49.93
C ALA A 565 18.56 -10.00 -50.96
N ARG A 566 18.31 -11.27 -50.69
CA ARG A 566 18.42 -12.38 -51.64
C ARG A 566 17.05 -13.00 -51.85
N VAL A 567 16.78 -13.45 -53.08
CA VAL A 567 15.57 -14.22 -53.36
C VAL A 567 15.85 -15.69 -53.01
N VAL A 568 15.17 -16.18 -51.97
CA VAL A 568 15.20 -17.61 -51.60
C VAL A 568 13.76 -18.10 -51.61
N GLY A 569 13.44 -19.06 -52.50
CA GLY A 569 12.10 -19.63 -52.59
C GLY A 569 10.98 -18.67 -53.05
N GLY A 570 11.32 -17.63 -53.82
CA GLY A 570 10.35 -16.67 -54.37
C GLY A 570 10.05 -15.45 -53.50
N SER A 571 10.60 -15.39 -52.28
CA SER A 571 10.49 -14.23 -51.38
C SER A 571 11.85 -13.58 -51.15
N PRO A 572 11.94 -12.23 -51.19
CA PRO A 572 13.15 -11.54 -50.82
C PRO A 572 13.38 -11.63 -49.30
N THR A 573 14.52 -12.18 -48.90
CA THR A 573 14.98 -12.28 -47.51
C THR A 573 16.36 -11.63 -47.40
N ASN A 574 16.54 -10.72 -46.43
CA ASN A 574 17.84 -10.10 -46.18
C ASN A 574 18.81 -11.13 -45.59
N ASP A 575 20.08 -11.06 -45.99
CA ASP A 575 21.17 -11.73 -45.27
C ASP A 575 21.22 -11.15 -43.85
N THR A 576 21.17 -11.98 -42.81
CA THR A 576 21.21 -11.49 -41.42
C THR A 576 22.36 -12.07 -40.63
N ARG A 577 22.95 -11.25 -39.76
CA ARG A 577 23.86 -11.71 -38.70
C ARG A 577 23.40 -11.17 -37.36
N THR A 578 23.28 -12.03 -36.36
CA THR A 578 22.83 -11.65 -35.01
C THR A 578 23.93 -11.87 -33.99
N ILE A 579 24.15 -10.87 -33.15
CA ILE A 579 25.01 -10.94 -31.96
C ILE A 579 24.11 -10.81 -30.73
N THR A 580 24.23 -11.74 -29.79
CA THR A 580 23.50 -11.68 -28.52
C THR A 580 24.43 -11.19 -27.42
N THR A 581 23.95 -10.29 -26.59
CA THR A 581 24.62 -9.86 -25.35
C THR A 581 23.69 -10.03 -24.17
N ALA A 582 24.23 -10.22 -22.98
CA ALA A 582 23.44 -10.41 -21.77
C ALA A 582 24.14 -9.87 -20.52
N GLY A 583 23.37 -9.69 -19.45
CA GLY A 583 23.84 -9.25 -18.15
C GLY A 583 22.68 -9.04 -17.19
N ASP A 584 22.89 -8.22 -16.16
CA ASP A 584 21.85 -7.86 -15.21
C ASP A 584 21.50 -6.38 -15.33
N PHE A 585 20.27 -6.00 -15.01
CA PHE A 585 19.86 -4.61 -14.92
C PHE A 585 19.35 -4.26 -13.52
N SER A 586 19.43 -2.97 -13.21
CA SER A 586 18.77 -2.36 -12.06
C SER A 586 18.26 -0.99 -12.48
N ILE A 587 16.97 -0.74 -12.31
CA ILE A 587 16.31 0.55 -12.56
C ILE A 587 15.55 1.00 -11.31
N GLN A 588 15.48 2.31 -11.12
CA GLN A 588 14.78 2.93 -10.00
C GLN A 588 13.80 3.98 -10.52
N ARG A 589 12.62 4.06 -9.90
CA ARG A 589 11.64 5.11 -10.19
C ARG A 589 12.14 6.42 -9.60
N VAL A 590 12.46 7.37 -10.46
CA VAL A 590 12.99 8.70 -10.09
C VAL A 590 11.95 9.81 -10.21
N SER A 591 10.79 9.53 -10.85
CA SER A 591 9.65 10.43 -10.89
C SER A 591 8.34 9.64 -10.98
N THR A 592 7.29 10.16 -10.34
CA THR A 592 5.92 9.61 -10.39
C THR A 592 5.06 10.26 -11.47
N VAL A 593 5.56 11.31 -12.16
CA VAL A 593 4.83 12.04 -13.22
C VAL A 593 4.52 11.07 -14.36
N PRO A 594 3.24 10.76 -14.63
CA PRO A 594 2.86 9.67 -15.53
C PRO A 594 2.69 10.12 -17.00
N SER A 595 2.92 11.40 -17.29
CA SER A 595 2.78 12.00 -18.61
C SER A 595 4.14 12.44 -19.16
N LEU A 596 4.29 12.30 -20.50
CA LEU A 596 5.39 12.89 -21.26
C LEU A 596 4.87 14.03 -22.11
N THR A 597 5.37 15.24 -21.84
CA THR A 597 5.11 16.43 -22.64
C THR A 597 5.96 16.38 -23.92
N GLN A 598 5.39 16.71 -25.08
CA GLN A 598 6.07 16.59 -26.40
C GLN A 598 6.38 17.94 -27.06
#